data_AF-A0A1Y4LRX7-F1
#
_entry.id   AF-A0A1Y4LRX7-F1
#
_cell.length_a   1.000
_cell.length_b   1.000
_cell.length_c   1.000
_cell.angle_alpha   90.00
_cell.angle_beta   90.00
_cell.angle_gamma   90.00
#
_symmetry.space_group_name_H-M   'P 1'
#
loop_
_entity.id
_entity.type
_entity.pdbx_description
1 polymer ?
#
loop_
_entity_poly.entity_id
_entity_poly.type
_entity_poly.pdbx_seq_one_letter_code
_entity_poly.pdbx_strand_id
1 'polypeptide(L)'
;MSEELTNNLFNYATSELSQDAFLCWLLSYAQEKKYSGDDAKLKKCAQSLIKVFLLGQKSIFEKDLIEEDLIVKKIEKQWKYIDVLVTLESDKKIIIEDKTYTTDHDNQLERYKDEFTNEADNVYGVYYKTGFCCETIINDMYKGYYFFNLERIR
;
A
#
# COMPACT_ATOMS: atom_id res chain seq x y z
N MET A 1 6.16 2.56 23.47
CA MET A 1 7.10 3.27 22.56
C MET A 1 6.85 2.67 21.20
N SER A 2 6.24 3.42 20.27
CA SER A 2 6.15 2.99 18.88
C SER A 2 7.57 2.85 18.36
N GLU A 3 7.90 1.71 17.74
CA GLU A 3 9.16 1.56 17.02
C GLU A 3 9.22 2.64 15.94
N GLU A 4 10.20 3.54 16.02
CA GLU A 4 10.36 4.61 15.04
C GLU A 4 10.64 3.97 13.67
N LEU A 5 9.73 4.07 12.69
CA LEU A 5 10.06 3.64 11.33
C LEU A 5 11.29 4.42 10.88
N THR A 6 12.30 3.67 10.46
CA THR A 6 13.55 4.22 9.98
C THR A 6 13.47 4.39 8.47
N ASN A 7 13.82 5.57 7.97
CA ASN A 7 13.88 5.86 6.53
C ASN A 7 15.15 5.30 5.87
N ASN A 8 15.51 4.06 6.22
CA ASN A 8 16.65 3.35 5.67
C ASN A 8 16.15 2.15 4.87
N LEU A 9 16.45 2.15 3.57
CA LEU A 9 16.02 1.10 2.64
C LEU A 9 16.50 -0.30 3.06
N PHE A 10 17.71 -0.39 3.63
CA PHE A 10 18.30 -1.66 4.05
C PHE A 10 17.59 -2.29 5.26
N ASN A 11 16.77 -1.53 5.97
CA ASN A 11 15.95 -2.09 7.05
C ASN A 11 14.76 -2.89 6.50
N TYR A 12 14.43 -2.71 5.21
CA TYR A 12 13.35 -3.43 4.52
C TYR A 12 13.87 -4.43 3.47
N ALA A 13 15.13 -4.30 3.02
CA ALA A 13 15.77 -5.19 2.06
C ALA A 13 16.65 -6.24 2.79
N THR A 14 16.10 -7.42 3.07
CA THR A 14 16.76 -8.47 3.88
C THR A 14 17.89 -9.19 3.14
N SER A 15 17.75 -9.46 1.84
CA SER A 15 18.79 -10.13 1.02
C SER A 15 18.77 -9.70 -0.45
N GLU A 16 17.66 -9.14 -0.91
CA GLU A 16 17.50 -8.55 -2.23
C GLU A 16 16.73 -7.23 -2.14
N LEU A 17 16.98 -6.34 -3.10
CA LEU A 17 16.17 -5.16 -3.27
C LEU A 17 14.91 -5.54 -4.04
N SER A 18 13.86 -5.81 -3.29
CA SER A 18 12.55 -6.17 -3.80
C SER A 18 11.60 -4.96 -3.85
N GLN A 19 10.52 -5.08 -4.61
CA GLN A 19 9.54 -4.00 -4.81
C GLN A 19 8.81 -3.64 -3.51
N ASP A 20 8.45 -4.65 -2.71
CA ASP A 20 7.89 -4.48 -1.36
C ASP A 20 8.86 -3.73 -0.42
N ALA A 21 10.16 -3.99 -0.48
CA ALA A 21 11.17 -3.29 0.30
C ALA A 21 11.27 -1.81 -0.09
N PHE A 22 11.25 -1.52 -1.40
CA PHE A 22 11.19 -0.14 -1.89
C PHE A 22 9.93 0.59 -1.42
N LEU A 23 8.77 -0.07 -1.48
CA LEU A 23 7.50 0.51 -1.02
C LEU A 23 7.53 0.82 0.47
N CYS A 24 7.97 -0.13 1.31
CA CYS A 24 8.14 0.11 2.75
C CYS A 24 9.05 1.31 3.03
N TRP A 25 10.18 1.40 2.32
CA TRP A 25 11.11 2.51 2.45
C TRP A 25 10.48 3.85 2.06
N LEU A 26 9.85 3.94 0.88
CA LEU A 26 9.23 5.19 0.44
C LEU A 26 8.11 5.62 1.40
N LEU A 27 7.24 4.69 1.79
CA LEU A 27 6.10 4.98 2.66
C LEU A 27 6.52 5.34 4.09
N SER A 28 7.70 4.91 4.54
CA SER A 28 8.24 5.34 5.85
C SER A 28 8.43 6.86 5.95
N TYR A 29 8.60 7.56 4.83
CA TYR A 29 8.67 9.03 4.82
C TYR A 29 7.33 9.73 5.11
N ALA A 30 6.20 9.02 5.07
CA ALA A 30 4.88 9.58 5.37
C ALA A 30 4.57 9.59 6.87
N GLN A 31 5.53 9.37 7.76
CA GLN A 31 5.31 9.51 9.22
C GLN A 31 5.01 10.94 9.68
N GLU A 32 4.51 11.07 10.90
CA GLU A 32 4.35 12.34 11.63
C GLU A 32 5.71 12.91 12.09
N LYS A 33 6.59 13.16 11.11
CA LYS A 33 7.93 13.70 11.30
C LYS A 33 8.15 14.91 10.39
N LYS A 34 8.89 15.89 10.89
CA LYS A 34 9.33 17.05 10.10
C LYS A 34 10.60 16.66 9.34
N TYR A 35 10.55 16.79 8.02
CA TYR A 35 11.69 16.57 7.14
C TYR A 35 12.10 17.87 6.46
N SER A 36 13.35 17.95 6.02
CA SER A 36 13.92 19.08 5.29
C SER A 36 14.66 18.60 4.04
N GLY A 37 14.86 19.49 3.07
CA GLY A 37 15.60 19.15 1.85
C GLY A 37 14.90 18.08 1.02
N ASP A 38 15.64 17.06 0.57
CA ASP A 38 15.11 16.00 -0.28
C ASP A 38 14.14 15.06 0.46
N ASP A 39 14.34 14.85 1.76
CA ASP A 39 13.41 14.07 2.58
C ASP A 39 12.00 14.70 2.63
N ALA A 40 11.91 16.03 2.56
CA ALA A 40 10.61 16.72 2.46
C ALA A 40 9.92 16.46 1.11
N LYS A 41 10.69 16.25 0.03
CA LYS A 41 10.16 15.84 -1.27
C LYS A 41 9.71 14.38 -1.23
N LEU A 42 10.47 13.50 -0.59
CA LEU A 42 10.12 12.09 -0.39
C LEU A 42 8.85 11.94 0.45
N LYS A 43 8.69 12.72 1.53
CA LYS A 43 7.43 12.76 2.29
C LYS A 43 6.24 13.13 1.40
N LYS A 44 6.35 14.21 0.61
CA LYS A 44 5.28 14.59 -0.33
C LYS A 44 4.98 13.50 -1.37
N CYS A 45 6.01 12.81 -1.86
CA CYS A 45 5.86 11.70 -2.78
C CYS A 45 5.12 10.52 -2.13
N ALA A 46 5.53 10.13 -0.92
CA ALA A 46 4.90 9.06 -0.14
C ALA A 46 3.42 9.38 0.16
N GLN A 47 3.14 10.60 0.63
CA GLN A 47 1.77 11.08 0.87
C GLN A 47 0.92 11.09 -0.41
N SER A 48 1.51 11.50 -1.54
CA SER A 48 0.82 11.48 -2.83
C SER A 48 0.50 10.04 -3.27
N LEU A 49 1.43 9.10 -3.05
CA LEU A 49 1.22 7.70 -3.38
C LEU A 49 0.09 7.09 -2.52
N ILE A 50 0.07 7.35 -1.22
CA ILE A 50 -1.02 6.95 -0.31
C ILE A 50 -2.35 7.54 -0.77
N LYS A 51 -2.38 8.84 -1.12
CA LYS A 51 -3.58 9.50 -1.64
C LYS A 51 -4.09 8.79 -2.90
N VAL A 52 -3.21 8.43 -3.84
CA VAL A 52 -3.61 7.69 -5.04
C VAL A 52 -4.16 6.31 -4.71
N PHE A 53 -3.54 5.58 -3.78
CA PHE A 53 -4.02 4.27 -3.33
C PHE A 53 -5.42 4.32 -2.72
N LEU A 54 -5.69 5.35 -1.91
CA LEU A 54 -7.00 5.56 -1.29
C LEU A 54 -8.05 6.00 -2.31
N LEU A 55 -7.75 7.00 -3.15
CA LEU A 55 -8.69 7.48 -4.18
C LEU A 55 -8.97 6.46 -5.29
N GLY A 56 -8.09 5.47 -5.47
CA GLY A 56 -8.32 4.34 -6.34
C GLY A 56 -9.43 3.39 -5.84
N GLN A 57 -9.77 3.46 -4.55
CA GLN A 57 -10.82 2.65 -3.95
C GLN A 57 -12.20 3.21 -4.32
N LYS A 58 -13.12 2.34 -4.75
CA LYS A 58 -14.46 2.74 -5.20
C LYS A 58 -15.29 3.47 -4.12
N SER A 59 -14.97 3.25 -2.86
CA SER A 59 -15.71 3.77 -1.70
C SER A 59 -15.12 5.04 -1.10
N ILE A 60 -14.01 5.57 -1.64
CA ILE A 60 -13.32 6.74 -1.09
C ILE A 60 -13.37 7.88 -2.10
N PHE A 61 -13.84 9.04 -1.66
CA PHE A 61 -13.84 10.27 -2.45
C PHE A 61 -12.90 11.30 -1.84
N GLU A 62 -12.43 12.25 -2.64
CA GLU A 62 -11.46 13.27 -2.19
C GLU A 62 -11.96 14.11 -1.01
N LYS A 63 -13.28 14.34 -0.91
CA LYS A 63 -13.91 15.04 0.21
C LYS A 63 -13.88 14.27 1.53
N ASP A 64 -13.67 12.95 1.49
CA ASP A 64 -13.69 12.07 2.66
C ASP A 64 -12.28 11.84 3.21
N LEU A 65 -11.25 12.34 2.52
CA LEU A 65 -9.87 12.26 2.98
C LEU A 65 -9.60 13.29 4.08
N ILE A 66 -8.98 12.84 5.15
CA ILE A 66 -8.48 13.67 6.25
C ILE A 66 -6.95 13.69 6.26
N GLU A 67 -6.33 14.59 7.02
CA GLU A 67 -4.86 14.71 7.05
C GLU A 67 -4.20 13.44 7.58
N GLU A 68 -4.81 12.80 8.57
CA GLU A 68 -4.38 11.56 9.21
C GLU A 68 -4.37 10.36 8.25
N ASP A 69 -5.11 10.42 7.14
CA ASP A 69 -5.05 9.41 6.07
C ASP A 69 -3.73 9.43 5.30
N LEU A 70 -3.00 10.55 5.38
CA LEU A 70 -1.73 10.75 4.68
C LEU A 70 -0.54 10.59 5.64
N ILE A 71 -0.79 10.12 6.87
CA ILE A 71 0.23 9.92 7.88
C ILE A 71 0.34 8.44 8.21
N VAL A 72 1.54 7.89 8.06
CA VAL A 72 1.83 6.49 8.35
C VAL A 72 2.19 6.30 9.81
N LYS A 73 1.41 5.45 10.48
CA LYS A 73 1.60 5.02 11.86
C LYS A 73 2.53 3.80 11.95
N LYS A 74 2.33 2.82 11.05
CA LYS A 74 3.09 1.56 11.06
C LYS A 74 3.20 0.96 9.66
N ILE A 75 4.32 0.30 9.38
CA ILE A 75 4.54 -0.50 8.17
C ILE A 75 5.00 -1.89 8.60
N GLU A 76 4.38 -2.92 8.05
CA GLU A 76 4.72 -4.32 8.29
C GLU A 76 4.94 -5.01 6.95
N LYS A 77 6.13 -5.60 6.78
CA LYS A 77 6.50 -6.37 5.59
C LYS A 77 6.22 -7.85 5.84
N GLN A 78 5.68 -8.57 4.84
CA GLN A 78 5.39 -10.02 4.92
C GLN A 78 4.51 -10.43 6.12
N TRP A 79 3.59 -9.55 6.53
CA TRP A 79 2.69 -9.84 7.63
C TRP A 79 1.63 -10.86 7.21
N LYS A 80 1.66 -12.07 7.80
CA LYS A 80 0.71 -13.15 7.48
C LYS A 80 0.45 -13.34 5.97
N TYR A 81 1.52 -13.35 5.18
CA TYR A 81 1.51 -13.50 3.71
C TYR A 81 1.07 -12.27 2.90
N ILE A 82 0.84 -11.11 3.53
CA ILE A 82 0.70 -9.82 2.86
C ILE A 82 2.09 -9.26 2.58
N ASP A 83 2.37 -8.85 1.35
CA ASP A 83 3.68 -8.29 1.00
C ASP A 83 4.00 -7.01 1.81
N VAL A 84 3.08 -6.04 1.81
CA VAL A 84 3.18 -4.82 2.63
C VAL A 84 1.83 -4.45 3.26
N LEU A 85 1.80 -4.31 4.58
CA LEU A 85 0.68 -3.76 5.34
C LEU A 85 1.06 -2.37 5.89
N VAL A 86 0.26 -1.37 5.55
CA VAL A 86 0.42 0.01 6.02
C VAL A 86 -0.75 0.35 6.92
N THR A 87 -0.47 0.80 8.14
CA THR A 87 -1.47 1.38 9.05
C THR A 87 -1.27 2.89 9.09
N LEU A 88 -2.35 3.63 8.85
CA LEU A 88 -2.39 5.09 8.88
C LEU A 88 -2.80 5.60 10.27
N GLU A 89 -2.57 6.87 10.57
CA GLU A 89 -3.00 7.47 11.84
C GLU A 89 -4.52 7.55 11.98
N SER A 90 -5.25 7.59 10.85
CA SER A 90 -6.71 7.47 10.81
C SER A 90 -7.25 6.06 11.07
N ASP A 91 -6.38 5.12 11.45
CA ASP A 91 -6.63 3.68 11.61
C ASP A 91 -7.03 2.93 10.33
N LYS A 92 -7.10 3.62 9.18
CA LYS A 92 -7.18 2.99 7.86
C LYS A 92 -5.96 2.10 7.60
N LYS A 93 -6.19 0.96 6.96
CA LYS A 93 -5.17 -0.01 6.58
C LYS A 93 -5.11 -0.18 5.08
N ILE A 94 -3.90 -0.19 4.53
CA ILE A 94 -3.65 -0.44 3.11
C ILE A 94 -2.83 -1.73 3.00
N ILE A 95 -3.42 -2.73 2.36
CA ILE A 95 -2.79 -3.99 1.99
C ILE A 95 -2.25 -3.81 0.58
N ILE A 96 -0.94 -3.92 0.39
CA ILE A 96 -0.30 -3.82 -0.92
C ILE A 96 0.32 -5.18 -1.26
N GLU A 97 -0.10 -5.74 -2.39
CA GLU A 97 0.38 -7.03 -2.90
C GLU A 97 1.15 -6.82 -4.22
N ASP A 98 2.34 -7.43 -4.31
CA ASP A 98 3.19 -7.49 -5.49
C ASP A 98 2.90 -8.77 -6.30
N LYS A 99 2.01 -8.66 -7.30
CA LYS A 99 1.58 -9.82 -8.09
C LYS A 99 2.56 -10.16 -9.21
N THR A 100 3.34 -11.22 -8.99
CA THR A 100 4.15 -11.90 -10.02
C THR A 100 3.40 -13.12 -10.59
N TYR A 101 2.61 -12.92 -11.66
CA TYR A 101 2.04 -13.91 -12.62
C TYR A 101 1.33 -15.20 -12.13
N THR A 102 1.26 -15.52 -10.84
CA THR A 102 0.69 -16.79 -10.38
C THR A 102 -0.79 -16.66 -9.99
N THR A 103 -1.51 -17.74 -10.33
CA THR A 103 -2.96 -17.89 -10.29
C THR A 103 -3.52 -17.56 -8.90
N ASP A 104 -4.58 -16.76 -8.87
CA ASP A 104 -5.27 -16.34 -7.67
C ASP A 104 -5.77 -17.51 -6.82
N HIS A 105 -5.62 -17.40 -5.49
CA HIS A 105 -6.50 -18.07 -4.55
C HIS A 105 -7.70 -17.15 -4.29
N ASP A 106 -8.90 -17.65 -4.53
CA ASP A 106 -10.15 -16.90 -4.33
C ASP A 106 -10.28 -16.43 -2.85
N ASN A 107 -10.78 -15.20 -2.67
CA ASN A 107 -11.16 -14.55 -1.40
C ASN A 107 -10.02 -14.13 -0.44
N GLN A 108 -8.79 -13.91 -0.94
CA GLN A 108 -7.67 -13.46 -0.09
C GLN A 108 -7.96 -12.15 0.68
N LEU A 109 -8.51 -11.12 0.02
CA LEU A 109 -8.86 -9.85 0.68
C LEU A 109 -9.95 -10.01 1.73
N GLU A 110 -10.99 -10.79 1.43
CA GLU A 110 -12.06 -11.06 2.38
C GLU A 110 -11.51 -11.76 3.62
N ARG A 111 -10.63 -12.74 3.44
CA ARG A 111 -9.94 -13.41 4.57
C ARG A 111 -9.15 -12.42 5.41
N TYR A 112 -8.41 -11.51 4.80
CA TYR A 112 -7.70 -10.47 5.57
C TYR A 112 -8.67 -9.53 6.28
N LYS A 113 -9.76 -9.12 5.63
CA LYS A 113 -10.79 -8.27 6.25
C LYS A 113 -11.45 -8.95 7.45
N ASP A 114 -11.71 -10.25 7.38
CA ASP A 114 -12.26 -11.04 8.49
C ASP A 114 -11.30 -11.05 9.69
N GLU A 115 -9.98 -11.08 9.45
CA GLU A 115 -9.00 -10.95 10.54
C GLU A 115 -9.07 -9.60 11.26
N PHE A 116 -9.52 -8.55 10.56
CA PHE A 116 -9.70 -7.23 11.13
C PHE A 116 -11.12 -6.97 11.67
N THR A 117 -12.06 -7.91 11.50
CA THR A 117 -13.44 -8.07 12.05
C THR A 117 -14.25 -6.81 12.42
N ASN A 118 -13.73 -5.91 13.27
CA ASN A 118 -14.34 -4.61 13.61
C ASN A 118 -13.86 -3.42 12.75
N GLU A 119 -12.83 -3.62 11.92
CA GLU A 119 -12.18 -2.58 11.12
C GLU A 119 -12.18 -2.92 9.62
N ALA A 120 -12.94 -3.94 9.21
CA ALA A 120 -12.97 -4.46 7.84
C ALA A 120 -13.31 -3.38 6.78
N ASP A 121 -14.13 -2.39 7.14
CA ASP A 121 -14.51 -1.26 6.27
C ASP A 121 -13.37 -0.24 6.06
N ASN A 122 -12.37 -0.28 6.93
CA ASN A 122 -11.18 0.57 6.88
C ASN A 122 -9.96 -0.14 6.26
N VAL A 123 -10.15 -1.32 5.68
CA VAL A 123 -9.09 -2.10 5.02
C VAL A 123 -9.23 -2.01 3.50
N TYR A 124 -8.20 -1.48 2.86
CA TYR A 124 -8.14 -1.22 1.42
C TYR A 124 -7.05 -2.06 0.77
N GLY A 125 -7.41 -2.74 -0.33
CA GLY A 125 -6.47 -3.55 -1.08
C GLY A 125 -5.92 -2.81 -2.29
N VAL A 126 -4.60 -2.88 -2.50
CA VAL A 126 -3.89 -2.38 -3.67
C VAL A 126 -3.07 -3.50 -4.29
N TYR A 127 -3.27 -3.74 -5.59
CA TYR A 127 -2.31 -4.49 -6.39
C TYR A 127 -1.33 -3.50 -7.02
N TYR A 128 -0.06 -3.62 -6.65
CA TYR A 128 0.99 -2.75 -7.13
C TYR A 128 1.86 -3.51 -8.14
N LYS A 129 1.85 -3.05 -9.39
CA LYS A 129 2.65 -3.65 -10.48
C LYS A 129 3.26 -2.59 -11.36
N THR A 130 4.58 -2.62 -11.53
CA THR A 130 5.30 -1.74 -12.47
C THR A 130 5.72 -2.53 -13.69
N GLY A 131 4.93 -2.52 -14.78
CA GLY A 131 5.27 -3.20 -16.03
C GLY A 131 4.06 -3.60 -16.88
N PHE A 132 4.31 -4.31 -17.99
CA PHE A 132 3.25 -4.77 -18.90
C PHE A 132 2.41 -5.90 -18.28
N CYS A 133 1.08 -5.80 -18.41
CA CYS A 133 0.13 -6.88 -18.12
C CYS A 133 -0.39 -7.46 -19.42
N CYS A 134 -0.27 -8.78 -19.62
CA CYS A 134 -0.99 -9.47 -20.68
C CYS A 134 -2.51 -9.43 -20.42
N GLU A 135 -3.32 -9.42 -21.49
CA GLU A 135 -4.79 -9.23 -21.47
C GLU A 135 -5.57 -10.11 -20.47
N THR A 136 -4.98 -11.23 -20.03
CA THR A 136 -5.61 -12.21 -19.14
C THR A 136 -5.92 -11.66 -17.73
N ILE A 137 -5.32 -10.55 -17.30
CA ILE A 137 -5.53 -9.93 -15.96
C ILE A 137 -6.82 -9.09 -15.88
N ILE A 138 -7.46 -8.75 -17.01
CA ILE A 138 -8.71 -7.98 -17.02
C ILE A 138 -9.86 -8.74 -16.34
N ASN A 139 -9.80 -10.08 -16.31
CA ASN A 139 -10.77 -10.92 -15.61
C ASN A 139 -10.55 -10.98 -14.08
N ASP A 140 -9.37 -10.57 -13.58
CA ASP A 140 -9.04 -10.56 -12.14
C ASP A 140 -9.26 -9.17 -11.48
N MET A 141 -9.68 -8.16 -12.25
CA MET A 141 -10.12 -6.85 -11.71
C MET A 141 -11.36 -6.92 -10.79
N TYR A 142 -11.87 -8.12 -10.52
CA TYR A 142 -13.22 -8.38 -9.98
C TYR A 142 -13.29 -8.69 -8.48
N LYS A 143 -12.21 -8.53 -7.70
CA LYS A 143 -12.19 -8.93 -6.27
C LYS A 143 -12.03 -7.78 -5.26
N GLY A 144 -12.26 -6.53 -5.68
CA GLY A 144 -12.31 -5.37 -4.78
C GLY A 144 -10.97 -4.66 -4.51
N TYR A 145 -9.87 -5.10 -5.12
CA TYR A 145 -8.60 -4.38 -5.11
C TYR A 145 -8.57 -3.22 -6.12
N TYR A 146 -7.85 -2.16 -5.77
CA TYR A 146 -7.41 -1.14 -6.72
C TYR A 146 -6.12 -1.55 -7.42
N PHE A 147 -6.07 -1.45 -8.75
CA PHE A 147 -4.88 -1.76 -9.55
C PHE A 147 -4.12 -0.47 -9.88
N PHE A 148 -2.89 -0.35 -9.38
CA PHE A 148 -2.03 0.78 -9.68
C PHE A 148 -1.15 0.49 -10.91
N ASN A 149 -1.11 1.44 -11.86
CA ASN A 149 -0.20 1.48 -13.03
C ASN A 149 -0.46 0.50 -14.20
N LEU A 150 -1.73 0.27 -14.56
CA LEU A 150 -2.08 -0.37 -15.84
C LEU A 150 -2.11 0.67 -16.97
N GLU A 151 -1.01 0.81 -17.72
CA GLU A 151 -1.10 1.41 -19.06
C GLU A 151 -1.72 0.39 -20.02
N ARG A 152 -2.90 0.70 -20.57
CA ARG A 152 -3.47 -0.06 -21.69
C ARG A 152 -2.55 0.12 -22.90
N ILE A 153 -1.81 -0.92 -23.25
CA ILE A 153 -1.28 -1.02 -24.62
C ILE A 153 -2.51 -1.13 -25.53
N ARG A 154 -2.66 -0.16 -26.44
CA ARG A 154 -3.68 -0.20 -27.51
C ARG A 154 -3.13 -0.88 -28.75
#